data_AF-A0A7J8GLQ2-F1
#
_entry.id   AF-A0A7J8GLQ2-F1
#
_cell.length_a   1.000
_cell.length_b   1.000
_cell.length_c   1.000
_cell.angle_alpha   90.00
_cell.angle_beta   90.00
_cell.angle_gamma   90.00
#
_symmetry.space_group_name_H-M   'P 1'
#
loop_
_entity.id
_entity.type
_entity.pdbx_description
1 polymer ?
#
loop_
_entity_poly.entity_id
_entity_poly.type
_entity_poly.pdbx_seq_one_letter_code
_entity_poly.pdbx_strand_id
1 'polypeptide(L)'
;MKRKWEAKLKQIEERASSYERKPLSSVYRPRLSKVEEPPSIWKLFSRQTQAFNFVKSCKEDVHVFALECEVGDGQRIYLVTTYVQLWFYYKSRKNLLHCYEVIPEKAVCKLYFDLEFNKLANPGADGKKMVASLIEHVCKALQELYRVNCSAEYVLNLDSSTDEKFSRHLIFQLHGVAFQDNIHVGNFVRKILEPAIHLLASEDDKDDGGIPETTGHGFSHFSEAPGEQGTPFSRMPADELRESQMLDSGAPERLGAAERSSPDLSFLIVKDTTGKKHLFVDLGK
;
A
#
# COMPACT_ATOMS: atom_id res chain seq x y z
N MET A 1 18.03 7.99 65.81
CA MET A 1 18.44 8.62 64.54
C MET A 1 19.88 8.34 64.12
N LYS A 2 20.89 8.34 65.03
CA LYS A 2 22.32 8.10 64.70
C LYS A 2 22.63 6.79 63.93
N ARG A 3 22.11 5.63 64.37
CA ARG A 3 22.35 4.33 63.70
C ARG A 3 21.90 4.26 62.23
N LYS A 4 20.85 5.00 61.85
CA LYS A 4 20.39 5.08 60.46
C LYS A 4 21.33 5.91 59.59
N TRP A 5 22.00 6.91 60.18
CA TRP A 5 22.97 7.75 59.49
C TRP A 5 24.27 7.00 59.23
N GLU A 6 24.77 6.29 60.23
CA GLU A 6 25.98 5.44 60.11
C GLU A 6 25.82 4.35 59.05
N ALA A 7 24.67 3.68 59.01
CA ALA A 7 24.37 2.69 57.97
C ALA A 7 24.32 3.33 56.56
N LYS A 8 23.78 4.54 56.45
CA LYS A 8 23.68 5.27 55.18
C LYS A 8 25.05 5.74 54.69
N LEU A 9 25.91 6.19 55.61
CA LEU A 9 27.31 6.55 55.34
C LEU A 9 28.10 5.36 54.83
N LYS A 10 27.99 4.21 55.51
CA LYS A 10 28.64 2.97 55.07
C LYS A 10 28.21 2.55 53.66
N GLN A 11 26.91 2.68 53.37
CA GLN A 11 26.37 2.35 52.05
C GLN A 11 26.85 3.31 50.94
N ILE A 12 27.10 4.58 51.28
CA ILE A 12 27.68 5.57 50.38
C ILE A 12 29.16 5.25 50.11
N GLU A 13 29.92 4.94 51.15
CA GLU A 13 31.35 4.58 51.05
C GLU A 13 31.56 3.29 50.24
N GLU A 14 30.72 2.27 50.46
CA GLU A 14 30.73 1.04 49.68
C GLU A 14 30.41 1.30 48.20
N ARG A 15 29.45 2.20 47.91
CA ARG A 15 29.16 2.63 46.53
C ARG A 15 30.32 3.39 45.91
N ALA A 16 30.94 4.33 46.63
CA ALA A 16 32.07 5.09 46.15
C ALA A 16 33.26 4.16 45.82
N SER A 17 33.58 3.22 46.71
CA SER A 17 34.60 2.19 46.48
C SER A 17 34.29 1.31 45.27
N SER A 18 33.01 0.98 45.04
CA SER A 18 32.58 0.23 43.85
C SER A 18 32.81 1.03 42.57
N TYR A 19 32.52 2.33 42.56
CA TYR A 19 32.76 3.21 41.42
C TYR A 19 34.26 3.49 41.18
N GLU A 20 35.10 3.52 42.21
CA GLU A 20 36.55 3.63 42.04
C GLU A 20 37.17 2.36 41.43
N ARG A 21 36.70 1.18 41.86
CA ARG A 21 37.19 -0.12 41.34
C ARG A 21 36.63 -0.45 39.96
N LYS A 22 35.43 0.04 39.65
CA LYS A 22 34.78 -0.06 38.34
C LYS A 22 34.44 1.36 37.88
N PRO A 23 35.45 2.17 37.50
CA PRO A 23 35.19 3.51 37.01
C PRO A 23 34.18 3.38 35.89
N LEU A 24 33.05 4.08 36.01
CA LEU A 24 32.20 4.31 34.87
C LEU A 24 33.13 4.82 33.78
N SER A 25 33.12 4.15 32.62
CA SER A 25 33.90 4.57 31.45
C SER A 25 33.82 6.09 31.35
N SER A 26 34.95 6.78 31.55
CA SER A 26 35.01 8.25 31.48
C SER A 26 34.52 8.77 30.14
N VAL A 27 34.54 7.91 29.14
CA VAL A 27 33.87 8.12 27.87
C VAL A 27 32.47 7.55 27.98
N TYR A 28 31.51 8.41 28.34
CA TYR A 28 30.18 8.29 27.78
C TYR A 28 30.39 8.28 26.26
N ARG A 29 30.32 7.12 25.61
CA ARG A 29 30.29 7.00 24.15
C ARG A 29 28.84 6.86 23.74
N PRO A 30 28.07 7.95 23.67
CA PRO A 30 26.96 7.92 22.75
C PRO A 30 27.65 7.75 21.39
N ARG A 31 27.34 6.67 20.66
CA ARG A 31 27.71 6.61 19.24
C ARG A 31 26.81 7.61 18.51
N LEU A 32 27.03 8.89 18.76
CA LEU A 32 26.49 10.03 18.04
C LEU A 32 27.69 10.55 17.28
N SER A 33 27.65 10.33 15.96
CA SER A 33 28.48 10.87 14.89
C SER A 33 29.93 11.29 15.23
N LYS A 34 30.90 10.85 14.41
CA LYS A 34 32.17 11.60 14.34
C LYS A 34 31.88 13.09 14.14
N VAL A 35 32.76 13.99 14.57
CA VAL A 35 32.57 15.46 14.39
C VAL A 35 32.33 15.84 12.91
N GLU A 36 32.76 14.98 11.99
CA GLU A 36 32.60 15.09 10.53
C GLU A 36 31.30 14.46 9.98
N GLU A 37 30.58 13.66 10.78
CA GLU A 37 29.35 12.99 10.40
C GLU A 37 28.13 13.87 10.75
N PRO A 38 27.15 14.01 9.85
CA PRO A 38 25.98 14.84 10.10
C PRO A 38 25.20 14.38 11.34
N PRO A 39 24.51 15.30 12.05
CA PRO A 39 23.74 14.96 13.24
C PRO A 39 22.74 13.83 12.95
N SER A 40 22.74 12.80 13.79
CA SER A 40 21.77 11.71 13.65
C SER A 40 20.35 12.22 13.92
N ILE A 41 19.53 12.35 12.88
CA ILE A 41 18.12 12.72 13.03
C ILE A 41 17.37 11.52 13.62
N TRP A 42 16.88 11.67 14.84
CA TRP A 42 16.06 10.67 15.53
C TRP A 42 15.04 11.38 16.42
N LYS A 43 13.87 11.71 15.87
CA LYS A 43 12.84 12.49 16.58
C LYS A 43 11.53 11.73 16.69
N LEU A 44 10.92 11.74 17.87
CA LEU A 44 9.64 11.11 18.15
C LEU A 44 8.53 12.16 18.23
N PHE A 45 7.35 11.82 17.71
CA PHE A 45 6.15 12.63 17.72
C PHE A 45 4.95 11.79 18.14
N SER A 46 4.02 12.39 18.88
CA SER A 46 2.76 11.72 19.25
C SER A 46 1.72 11.75 18.13
N ARG A 47 1.84 12.69 17.17
CA ARG A 47 0.91 12.86 16.05
C ARG A 47 1.63 12.73 14.71
N GLN A 48 1.04 11.96 13.80
CA GLN A 48 1.54 11.76 12.44
C GLN A 48 1.75 13.08 11.70
N THR A 49 0.80 14.01 11.83
CA THR A 49 0.87 15.32 11.19
C THR A 49 2.07 16.14 11.66
N GLN A 50 2.47 16.03 12.93
CA GLN A 50 3.65 16.71 13.46
C GLN A 50 4.94 16.10 12.90
N ALA A 51 5.00 14.77 12.78
CA ALA A 51 6.13 14.09 12.14
C ALA A 51 6.31 14.55 10.69
N PHE A 52 5.22 14.62 9.90
CA PHE A 52 5.29 15.12 8.52
C PHE A 52 5.65 16.60 8.42
N ASN A 53 5.15 17.44 9.33
CA ASN A 53 5.57 18.84 9.37
C ASN A 53 7.07 18.97 9.67
N PHE A 54 7.62 18.11 10.53
CA PHE A 54 9.05 18.07 10.77
C PHE A 54 9.83 17.62 9.53
N VAL A 55 9.41 16.55 8.84
CA VAL A 55 10.02 16.11 7.56
C VAL A 55 10.09 17.26 6.55
N LYS A 56 9.01 18.03 6.38
CA LYS A 56 8.97 19.19 5.45
C LYS A 56 9.97 20.30 5.80
N SER A 57 10.41 20.38 7.06
CA SER A 57 11.40 21.36 7.54
C SER A 57 12.84 20.84 7.54
N CYS A 58 13.03 19.54 7.33
CA CYS A 58 14.34 18.92 7.20
C CYS A 58 14.92 19.15 5.80
N LYS A 59 16.25 19.25 5.72
CA LYS A 59 16.98 19.28 4.44
C LYS A 59 17.47 17.88 4.05
N GLU A 60 17.63 17.03 5.04
CA GLU A 60 18.07 15.65 4.92
C GLU A 60 16.92 14.74 4.46
N ASP A 61 17.28 13.65 3.79
CA ASP A 61 16.34 12.63 3.32
C ASP A 61 15.84 11.76 4.49
N VAL A 62 14.79 12.23 5.15
CA VAL A 62 14.20 11.61 6.34
C VAL A 62 12.79 11.09 6.07
N HIS A 63 12.45 10.02 6.77
CA HIS A 63 11.23 9.25 6.57
C HIS A 63 10.48 9.09 7.89
N VAL A 64 9.18 8.83 7.81
CA VAL A 64 8.31 8.63 8.97
C VAL A 64 8.05 7.14 9.17
N PHE A 65 8.26 6.67 10.40
CA PHE A 65 7.96 5.31 10.84
C PHE A 65 6.98 5.36 12.00
N ALA A 66 5.95 4.51 11.98
CA ALA A 66 5.05 4.33 13.10
C ALA A 66 5.55 3.18 13.97
N LEU A 67 5.69 3.43 15.27
CA LEU A 67 6.05 2.44 16.27
C LEU A 67 4.84 2.17 17.12
N GLU A 68 4.42 0.91 17.20
CA GLU A 68 3.31 0.49 18.04
C GLU A 68 3.78 0.31 19.49
N CYS A 69 3.04 0.90 20.42
CA CYS A 69 3.33 0.84 21.84
C CYS A 69 2.67 -0.38 22.47
N GLU A 70 3.45 -1.23 23.15
CA GLU A 70 2.95 -2.43 23.83
C GLU A 70 1.91 -2.14 24.93
N VAL A 71 1.87 -0.90 25.44
CA VAL A 71 1.08 -0.52 26.64
C VAL A 71 -0.30 0.07 26.28
N GLY A 72 -0.61 0.28 24.99
CA GLY A 72 -1.89 0.83 24.56
C GLY A 72 -2.34 0.19 23.27
N ASP A 73 -3.49 -0.47 23.30
CA ASP A 73 -4.12 -1.15 22.16
C ASP A 73 -4.07 -0.26 20.89
N GLY A 74 -3.18 -0.62 19.96
CA GLY A 74 -2.96 0.08 18.68
C GLY A 74 -2.42 1.52 18.75
N GLN A 75 -1.98 2.03 19.91
CA GLN A 75 -1.43 3.38 20.02
C GLN A 75 -0.05 3.47 19.35
N ARG A 76 0.10 4.43 18.44
CA ARG A 76 1.33 4.63 17.66
C ARG A 76 2.05 5.92 18.04
N ILE A 77 3.37 5.84 18.15
CA ILE A 77 4.27 7.00 18.15
C ILE A 77 5.02 7.06 16.82
N TYR A 78 5.34 8.26 16.34
CA TYR A 78 5.91 8.46 15.02
C TYR A 78 7.37 8.88 15.13
N LEU A 79 8.26 8.06 14.59
CA LEU A 79 9.69 8.30 14.50
C LEU A 79 10.03 8.95 13.16
N VAL A 80 10.82 10.02 13.17
CA VAL A 80 11.44 10.61 12.00
C VAL A 80 12.94 10.39 12.04
N THR A 81 13.46 9.68 11.04
CA THR A 81 14.88 9.35 10.88
C THR A 81 15.19 8.95 9.43
N THR A 82 16.45 8.68 9.10
CA THR A 82 16.85 8.16 7.79
C THR A 82 16.78 6.63 7.76
N TYR A 83 16.65 6.01 6.58
CA TYR A 83 16.68 4.54 6.47
C TYR A 83 17.97 3.92 7.02
N VAL A 84 19.13 4.56 6.78
CA VAL A 84 20.44 4.09 7.28
C VAL A 84 20.46 4.09 8.80
N GLN A 85 19.98 5.16 9.42
CA GLN A 85 19.94 5.30 10.87
C GLN A 85 18.93 4.33 11.50
N LEU A 86 17.75 4.17 10.89
CA LEU A 86 16.78 3.17 11.32
C LEU A 86 17.40 1.78 11.29
N TRP A 87 17.97 1.37 10.15
CA TRP A 87 18.56 0.05 9.97
C TRP A 87 19.67 -0.26 10.98
N PHE A 88 20.49 0.74 11.32
CA PHE A 88 21.56 0.59 12.31
C PHE A 88 21.04 0.06 13.67
N TYR A 89 19.91 0.58 14.15
CA TYR A 89 19.29 0.12 15.41
C TYR A 89 18.38 -1.09 15.21
N TYR A 90 17.60 -1.08 14.12
CA TYR A 90 16.55 -2.05 13.84
C TYR A 90 17.10 -3.46 13.51
N LYS A 91 18.25 -3.55 12.84
CA LYS A 91 18.83 -4.84 12.42
C LYS A 91 19.10 -5.81 13.57
N SER A 92 19.30 -5.29 14.78
CA SER A 92 19.53 -6.12 15.96
C SER A 92 18.27 -6.83 16.46
N ARG A 93 17.08 -6.36 16.04
CA ARG A 93 15.75 -6.86 16.45
C ARG A 93 15.54 -6.92 17.97
N LYS A 94 16.32 -6.16 18.76
CA LYS A 94 16.17 -6.10 20.22
C LYS A 94 15.14 -5.06 20.67
N ASN A 95 14.95 -4.02 19.86
CA ASN A 95 14.04 -2.91 20.09
C ASN A 95 13.24 -2.67 18.80
N LEU A 96 12.15 -1.88 18.88
CA LEU A 96 11.34 -1.44 17.73
C LEU A 96 10.65 -2.60 16.96
N LEU A 97 10.24 -3.67 17.63
CA LEU A 97 9.72 -4.88 16.96
C LEU A 97 8.50 -4.59 16.05
N HIS A 98 7.61 -3.72 16.51
CA HIS A 98 6.39 -3.30 15.79
C HIS A 98 6.60 -1.94 15.13
N CYS A 99 7.36 -1.93 14.02
CA CYS A 99 7.72 -0.74 13.27
C CYS A 99 7.13 -0.82 11.86
N TYR A 100 6.39 0.21 11.47
CA TYR A 100 5.72 0.30 10.18
C TYR A 100 6.23 1.52 9.42
N GLU A 101 6.46 1.36 8.12
CA GLU A 101 6.70 2.49 7.23
C GLU A 101 5.40 3.26 7.01
N VAL A 102 5.44 4.59 7.12
CA VAL A 102 4.29 5.43 6.78
C VAL A 102 4.52 5.96 5.37
N ILE A 103 3.78 5.42 4.40
CA ILE A 103 3.80 5.91 3.02
C ILE A 103 3.17 7.30 2.98
N PRO A 104 3.93 8.36 2.64
CA PRO A 104 3.39 9.71 2.63
C PRO A 104 2.34 9.87 1.53
N GLU A 105 1.25 10.56 1.84
CA GLU A 105 0.25 10.92 0.83
C GLU A 105 0.91 11.72 -0.31
N LYS A 106 0.53 11.43 -1.55
CA LYS A 106 1.03 12.11 -2.76
C LYS A 106 2.53 11.96 -3.02
N ALA A 107 3.21 11.06 -2.30
CA ALA A 107 4.59 10.72 -2.60
C ALA A 107 4.65 9.57 -3.61
N VAL A 108 5.60 9.67 -4.54
CA VAL A 108 5.93 8.61 -5.48
C VAL A 108 6.21 7.32 -4.72
N CYS A 109 5.60 6.22 -5.15
CA CYS A 109 5.72 4.93 -4.48
C CYS A 109 5.86 3.77 -5.46
N LYS A 110 6.35 2.65 -4.95
CA LYS A 110 6.41 1.38 -5.69
C LYS A 110 5.01 0.77 -5.77
N LEU A 111 4.82 -0.12 -6.72
CA LEU A 111 3.66 -1.02 -6.69
C LEU A 111 3.86 -2.04 -5.57
N TYR A 112 2.88 -2.15 -4.68
CA TYR A 112 2.90 -3.11 -3.58
C TYR A 112 1.53 -3.77 -3.41
N PHE A 113 1.53 -4.94 -2.80
CA PHE A 113 0.32 -5.69 -2.47
C PHE A 113 0.41 -6.21 -1.03
N ASP A 114 -0.74 -6.21 -0.36
CA ASP A 114 -0.98 -6.98 0.85
C ASP A 114 -1.93 -8.13 0.52
N LEU A 115 -1.50 -9.34 0.81
CA LEU A 115 -2.14 -10.57 0.38
C LEU A 115 -2.46 -11.43 1.59
N GLU A 116 -3.73 -11.76 1.79
CA GLU A 116 -4.12 -12.57 2.94
C GLU A 116 -5.38 -13.40 2.75
N PHE A 117 -5.42 -14.53 3.43
CA PHE A 117 -6.62 -15.32 3.64
C PHE A 117 -6.50 -16.22 4.87
N ASN A 118 -7.64 -16.65 5.41
CA ASN A 118 -7.68 -17.64 6.48
C ASN A 118 -7.49 -19.05 5.90
N LYS A 119 -6.47 -19.79 6.35
CA LYS A 119 -6.12 -21.11 5.82
C LYS A 119 -7.19 -22.16 6.11
N LEU A 120 -7.80 -22.12 7.29
CA LEU A 120 -8.83 -23.08 7.69
C LEU A 120 -10.13 -22.89 6.89
N ALA A 121 -10.50 -21.64 6.58
CA ALA A 121 -11.64 -21.33 5.73
C ALA A 121 -11.42 -21.66 4.25
N ASN A 122 -10.15 -21.84 3.83
CA ASN A 122 -9.76 -22.07 2.44
C ASN A 122 -8.83 -23.29 2.29
N PRO A 123 -9.28 -24.51 2.66
CA PRO A 123 -8.41 -25.69 2.71
C PRO A 123 -7.87 -26.14 1.33
N GLY A 124 -8.54 -25.74 0.24
CA GLY A 124 -8.12 -26.02 -1.13
C GLY A 124 -7.24 -24.94 -1.78
N ALA A 125 -6.99 -23.83 -1.08
CA ALA A 125 -6.23 -22.71 -1.64
C ALA A 125 -4.72 -22.98 -1.59
N ASP A 126 -4.07 -23.01 -2.75
CA ASP A 126 -2.61 -22.98 -2.85
C ASP A 126 -2.13 -21.53 -2.93
N GLY A 127 -1.84 -20.94 -1.77
CA GLY A 127 -1.40 -19.56 -1.68
C GLY A 127 -0.10 -19.26 -2.45
N LYS A 128 0.81 -20.23 -2.63
CA LYS A 128 2.03 -20.02 -3.44
C LYS A 128 1.67 -19.89 -4.92
N LYS A 129 0.78 -20.75 -5.41
CA LYS A 129 0.27 -20.69 -6.79
C LYS A 129 -0.53 -19.42 -7.03
N MET A 130 -1.39 -19.02 -6.09
CA MET A 130 -2.16 -17.77 -6.18
C MET A 130 -1.24 -16.55 -6.31
N VAL A 131 -0.17 -16.47 -5.50
CA VAL A 131 0.83 -15.39 -5.61
C VAL A 131 1.51 -15.39 -6.97
N ALA A 132 1.93 -16.55 -7.48
CA ALA A 132 2.59 -16.66 -8.78
C ALA A 132 1.66 -16.19 -9.92
N SER A 133 0.41 -16.67 -9.93
CA SER A 133 -0.62 -16.28 -10.90
C SER A 133 -0.95 -14.78 -10.82
N LEU A 134 -1.01 -14.21 -9.61
CA LEU A 134 -1.21 -12.77 -9.44
C LEU A 134 -0.03 -11.97 -10.01
N ILE A 135 1.22 -12.35 -9.71
CA ILE A 135 2.41 -11.67 -10.24
C ILE A 135 2.42 -11.70 -11.76
N GLU A 136 2.13 -12.86 -12.37
CA GLU A 136 2.06 -13.00 -13.83
C GLU A 136 0.99 -12.08 -14.44
N HIS A 137 -0.22 -12.05 -13.86
CA HIS A 137 -1.30 -11.18 -14.29
C HIS A 137 -0.93 -9.69 -14.20
N VAL A 138 -0.31 -9.29 -13.08
CA VAL A 138 0.16 -7.91 -12.86
C VAL A 138 1.24 -7.53 -13.87
N CYS A 139 2.23 -8.40 -14.11
CA CYS A 139 3.29 -8.17 -15.09
C CYS A 139 2.71 -7.99 -16.50
N LYS A 140 1.74 -8.82 -16.90
CA LYS A 140 1.03 -8.67 -18.17
C LYS A 140 0.29 -7.34 -18.25
N ALA A 141 -0.43 -6.95 -17.20
CA ALA A 141 -1.16 -5.69 -17.17
C ALA A 141 -0.23 -4.46 -17.23
N LEU A 142 0.90 -4.49 -16.53
CA LEU A 142 1.94 -3.44 -16.60
C LEU A 142 2.48 -3.30 -18.04
N GLN A 143 2.70 -4.42 -18.72
CA GLN A 143 3.19 -4.41 -20.10
C GLN A 143 2.14 -3.91 -21.09
N GLU A 144 0.87 -4.29 -20.92
CA GLU A 144 -0.22 -3.89 -21.82
C GLU A 144 -0.57 -2.40 -21.66
N LEU A 145 -0.65 -1.91 -20.42
CA LEU A 145 -1.13 -0.55 -20.11
C LEU A 145 -0.01 0.50 -20.17
N TYR A 146 1.21 0.14 -19.76
CA TYR A 146 2.30 1.10 -19.56
C TYR A 146 3.59 0.72 -20.30
N ARG A 147 3.62 -0.40 -21.04
CA ARG A 147 4.82 -0.91 -21.73
C ARG A 147 6.00 -1.17 -20.77
N VAL A 148 5.68 -1.56 -19.54
CA VAL A 148 6.66 -1.90 -18.51
C VAL A 148 6.85 -3.40 -18.44
N ASN A 149 8.04 -3.88 -18.82
CA ASN A 149 8.41 -5.27 -18.69
C ASN A 149 8.81 -5.58 -17.24
N CYS A 150 8.22 -6.63 -16.66
CA CYS A 150 8.54 -7.11 -15.32
C CYS A 150 8.37 -8.64 -15.27
N SER A 151 9.06 -9.28 -14.34
CA SER A 151 8.97 -10.71 -14.03
C SER A 151 8.96 -10.92 -12.52
N ALA A 152 8.73 -12.15 -12.07
CA ALA A 152 8.75 -12.48 -10.65
C ALA A 152 10.11 -12.23 -9.97
N GLU A 153 11.21 -12.17 -10.72
CA GLU A 153 12.55 -11.88 -10.20
C GLU A 153 12.67 -10.46 -9.64
N TYR A 154 11.84 -9.54 -10.12
CA TYR A 154 11.80 -8.15 -9.66
C TYR A 154 10.74 -7.92 -8.58
N VAL A 155 10.20 -8.97 -7.96
CA VAL A 155 9.20 -8.87 -6.90
C VAL A 155 9.80 -9.33 -5.59
N LEU A 156 9.94 -8.40 -4.64
CA LEU A 156 10.29 -8.75 -3.27
C LEU A 156 9.06 -9.38 -2.60
N ASN A 157 9.18 -10.64 -2.21
CA ASN A 157 8.10 -11.44 -1.62
C ASN A 157 8.39 -11.69 -0.14
N LEU A 158 7.65 -11.02 0.74
CA LEU A 158 7.80 -11.08 2.19
C LEU A 158 6.71 -11.97 2.78
N ASP A 159 7.09 -12.97 3.56
CA ASP A 159 6.17 -13.95 4.17
C ASP A 159 5.99 -13.68 5.67
N SER A 160 4.75 -13.45 6.07
CA SER A 160 4.29 -13.26 7.45
C SER A 160 3.19 -14.27 7.82
N SER A 161 3.12 -15.40 7.09
CA SER A 161 2.11 -16.43 7.32
C SER A 161 2.29 -17.11 8.69
N THR A 162 1.17 -17.46 9.32
CA THR A 162 1.08 -18.30 10.51
C THR A 162 0.39 -19.62 10.16
N ASP A 163 0.18 -20.52 11.12
CA ASP A 163 -0.58 -21.76 10.88
C ASP A 163 -2.04 -21.48 10.48
N GLU A 164 -2.61 -20.38 10.95
CA GLU A 164 -4.01 -20.00 10.71
C GLU A 164 -4.20 -19.06 9.52
N LYS A 165 -3.22 -18.18 9.27
CA LYS A 165 -3.32 -17.10 8.29
C LYS A 165 -2.24 -17.24 7.22
N PHE A 166 -2.63 -17.20 5.96
CA PHE A 166 -1.70 -16.88 4.88
C PHE A 166 -1.57 -15.36 4.82
N SER A 167 -0.34 -14.84 4.83
CA SER A 167 -0.08 -13.40 4.77
C SER A 167 1.24 -13.14 4.07
N ARG A 168 1.20 -12.36 2.99
CA ARG A 168 2.38 -11.97 2.23
C ARG A 168 2.29 -10.53 1.75
N HIS A 169 3.43 -9.84 1.77
CA HIS A 169 3.57 -8.55 1.11
C HIS A 169 4.44 -8.70 -0.15
N LEU A 170 3.96 -8.14 -1.25
CA LEU A 170 4.74 -8.03 -2.49
C LEU A 170 5.16 -6.58 -2.70
N ILE A 171 6.43 -6.36 -3.05
CA ILE A 171 6.93 -5.03 -3.42
C ILE A 171 7.69 -5.14 -4.75
N PHE A 172 7.12 -4.55 -5.80
CA PHE A 172 7.67 -4.59 -7.16
C PHE A 172 8.84 -3.61 -7.29
N GLN A 173 10.01 -4.12 -7.65
CA GLN A 173 11.26 -3.39 -7.89
C GLN A 173 11.39 -3.05 -9.39
N LEU A 174 10.48 -2.21 -9.89
CA LEU A 174 10.48 -1.79 -11.29
C LEU A 174 11.66 -0.85 -11.58
N HIS A 175 12.36 -1.09 -12.70
CA HIS A 175 13.54 -0.30 -13.08
C HIS A 175 13.12 1.02 -13.72
N GLY A 176 13.49 2.15 -13.11
CA GLY A 176 13.21 3.49 -13.66
C GLY A 176 11.73 3.86 -13.70
N VAL A 177 10.86 3.10 -13.02
CA VAL A 177 9.40 3.26 -13.04
C VAL A 177 8.87 3.25 -11.61
N ALA A 178 7.94 4.16 -11.33
CA ALA A 178 7.20 4.22 -10.07
C ALA A 178 5.80 4.76 -10.32
N PHE A 179 4.89 4.54 -9.38
CA PHE A 179 3.56 5.15 -9.40
C PHE A 179 3.61 6.53 -8.75
N GLN A 180 2.76 7.44 -9.24
CA GLN A 180 2.69 8.81 -8.75
C GLN A 180 2.42 8.87 -7.24
N ASP A 181 1.53 8.02 -6.74
CA ASP A 181 1.26 7.82 -5.32
C ASP A 181 0.45 6.53 -5.08
N ASN A 182 0.16 6.23 -3.81
CA ASN A 182 -0.60 5.05 -3.40
C ASN A 182 -2.06 5.06 -3.88
N ILE A 183 -2.65 6.23 -4.16
CA ILE A 183 -3.99 6.34 -4.74
C ILE A 183 -3.96 5.81 -6.18
N HIS A 184 -2.93 6.17 -6.95
CA HIS A 184 -2.74 5.67 -8.32
C HIS A 184 -2.44 4.17 -8.34
N VAL A 185 -1.69 3.64 -7.36
CA VAL A 185 -1.53 2.19 -7.17
C VAL A 185 -2.89 1.53 -6.98
N GLY A 186 -3.72 2.04 -6.04
CA GLY A 186 -5.05 1.49 -5.78
C GLY A 186 -5.97 1.52 -7.02
N ASN A 187 -5.93 2.61 -7.80
CA ASN A 187 -6.70 2.72 -9.04
C ASN A 187 -6.24 1.72 -10.10
N PHE A 188 -4.93 1.53 -10.25
CA PHE A 188 -4.38 0.51 -11.14
C PHE A 188 -4.81 -0.89 -10.71
N VAL A 189 -4.65 -1.24 -9.43
CA VAL A 189 -5.03 -2.56 -8.90
C VAL A 189 -6.52 -2.82 -9.11
N ARG A 190 -7.40 -1.88 -8.76
CA ARG A 190 -8.85 -2.01 -9.00
C ARG A 190 -9.18 -2.23 -10.48
N LYS A 191 -8.51 -1.50 -11.38
CA LYS A 191 -8.73 -1.65 -12.83
C LYS A 191 -8.35 -3.03 -13.35
N ILE A 192 -7.22 -3.58 -12.93
CA ILE A 192 -6.74 -4.88 -13.44
C ILE A 192 -7.42 -6.08 -12.76
N LEU A 193 -8.04 -5.87 -11.59
CA LEU A 193 -8.78 -6.88 -10.84
C LEU A 193 -10.30 -6.74 -10.98
N GLU A 194 -10.78 -5.84 -11.84
CA GLU A 194 -12.21 -5.58 -12.06
C GLU A 194 -13.02 -6.87 -12.36
N PRO A 195 -12.53 -7.83 -13.18
CA PRO A 195 -13.23 -9.11 -13.36
C PRO A 195 -13.45 -9.89 -12.05
N ALA A 196 -12.46 -9.92 -11.15
CA ALA A 196 -12.59 -10.59 -9.85
C ALA A 196 -13.56 -9.84 -8.91
N ILE A 197 -13.56 -8.51 -8.96
CA ILE A 197 -14.48 -7.67 -8.19
C ILE A 197 -15.93 -7.90 -8.63
N HIS A 198 -16.17 -8.03 -9.94
CA HIS A 198 -17.50 -8.35 -10.46
C HIS A 198 -18.00 -9.74 -10.06
N LEU A 199 -17.12 -10.74 -9.98
CA LEU A 199 -17.48 -12.08 -9.49
C LEU A 199 -18.06 -12.01 -8.07
N LEU A 200 -17.46 -11.19 -7.18
CA LEU A 200 -17.95 -11.00 -5.82
C LEU A 200 -19.35 -10.35 -5.79
N ALA A 201 -19.57 -9.32 -6.61
CA ALA A 201 -20.86 -8.63 -6.65
C ALA A 201 -22.00 -9.50 -7.20
N SER A 202 -21.71 -10.39 -8.17
CA SER A 202 -22.73 -11.20 -8.84
C SER A 202 -23.32 -12.34 -8.01
N GLU A 203 -22.70 -12.68 -6.88
CA GLU A 203 -23.13 -13.79 -6.01
C GLU A 203 -23.90 -13.32 -4.77
N ASP A 204 -23.67 -12.07 -4.33
CA ASP A 204 -24.43 -11.47 -3.21
C ASP A 204 -25.92 -11.23 -3.59
N ASP A 205 -26.24 -11.13 -4.89
CA ASP A 205 -27.62 -10.97 -5.39
C ASP A 205 -28.44 -12.29 -5.41
N LYS A 206 -27.85 -13.44 -5.05
CA LYS A 206 -28.52 -14.75 -5.11
C LYS A 206 -29.00 -15.31 -3.77
N ASP A 207 -28.82 -14.57 -2.68
CA ASP A 207 -29.21 -14.99 -1.32
C ASP A 207 -30.47 -14.27 -0.77
N ASP A 208 -31.24 -13.57 -1.61
CA ASP A 208 -32.57 -13.10 -1.21
C ASP A 208 -33.64 -14.15 -1.57
N GLY A 209 -34.09 -14.88 -0.56
CA GLY A 209 -35.24 -15.77 -0.66
C GLY A 209 -36.53 -14.98 -0.86
N GLY A 210 -37.07 -15.00 -2.09
CA GLY A 210 -38.36 -14.39 -2.43
C GLY A 210 -39.10 -15.13 -3.54
N ILE A 211 -40.30 -15.60 -3.22
CA ILE A 211 -41.30 -16.34 -4.04
C ILE A 211 -41.77 -15.52 -5.27
N PRO A 212 -42.26 -16.17 -6.37
CA PRO A 212 -42.53 -15.49 -7.65
C PRO A 212 -43.92 -14.80 -7.75
N GLU A 213 -44.02 -13.98 -8.80
CA GLU A 213 -45.22 -13.32 -9.38
C GLU A 213 -45.65 -12.00 -8.70
N THR A 214 -45.91 -10.89 -9.40
CA THR A 214 -46.86 -10.77 -10.51
C THR A 214 -46.62 -9.48 -11.32
N THR A 215 -46.90 -9.58 -12.62
CA THR A 215 -47.16 -8.49 -13.57
C THR A 215 -48.13 -7.43 -13.04
N GLY A 216 -47.79 -6.16 -13.22
CA GLY A 216 -48.72 -5.04 -13.03
C GLY A 216 -48.20 -3.76 -13.68
N HIS A 217 -48.78 -3.40 -14.82
CA HIS A 217 -48.54 -2.16 -15.56
C HIS A 217 -48.72 -0.89 -14.71
N GLY A 218 -47.88 0.10 -14.97
CA GLY A 218 -48.07 1.47 -14.51
C GLY A 218 -47.19 2.45 -15.30
N PHE A 219 -47.71 2.92 -16.43
CA PHE A 219 -47.16 4.05 -17.20
C PHE A 219 -47.04 5.30 -16.32
N SER A 220 -45.94 6.05 -16.46
CA SER A 220 -46.04 7.50 -16.69
C SER A 220 -44.77 8.03 -17.36
N HIS A 221 -44.96 8.42 -18.62
CA HIS A 221 -44.20 9.42 -19.35
C HIS A 221 -43.88 10.63 -18.47
N PHE A 222 -42.68 11.20 -18.59
CA PHE A 222 -42.49 12.65 -18.73
C PHE A 222 -41.14 12.94 -19.41
N SER A 223 -41.22 13.47 -20.63
CA SER A 223 -40.15 14.19 -21.30
C SER A 223 -40.53 15.67 -21.25
N GLU A 224 -39.60 16.56 -20.89
CA GLU A 224 -39.42 17.88 -21.51
C GLU A 224 -38.27 18.69 -20.87
N ALA A 225 -37.35 19.14 -21.71
CA ALA A 225 -36.74 20.48 -21.63
C ALA A 225 -37.54 21.38 -22.60
N PRO A 226 -37.60 22.72 -22.46
CA PRO A 226 -36.52 23.59 -22.96
C PRO A 226 -36.40 24.98 -22.30
N GLY A 227 -35.37 25.75 -22.70
CA GLY A 227 -35.29 27.20 -22.42
C GLY A 227 -34.03 27.86 -22.97
N GLU A 228 -34.02 28.22 -24.24
CA GLU A 228 -33.04 29.12 -24.88
C GLU A 228 -33.41 30.61 -24.70
N GLN A 229 -32.41 31.47 -24.46
CA GLN A 229 -32.23 32.86 -24.98
C GLN A 229 -30.71 33.17 -24.78
N GLY A 230 -29.92 33.85 -25.61
CA GLY A 230 -30.00 34.56 -26.88
C GLY A 230 -28.63 35.24 -27.11
N THR A 231 -28.15 35.21 -28.36
CA THR A 231 -26.83 35.62 -28.96
C THR A 231 -26.51 37.15 -28.91
N PRO A 232 -25.48 37.79 -29.58
CA PRO A 232 -24.61 37.33 -30.70
C PRO A 232 -23.16 37.97 -30.89
N PHE A 233 -22.51 37.52 -31.99
CA PHE A 233 -21.36 38.07 -32.76
C PHE A 233 -19.93 37.85 -32.22
N SER A 234 -18.96 37.35 -32.99
CA SER A 234 -18.53 37.78 -34.34
C SER A 234 -17.97 36.65 -35.24
N ARG A 235 -18.01 36.93 -36.55
CA ARG A 235 -17.72 36.11 -37.75
C ARG A 235 -16.25 36.22 -38.21
N MET A 236 -15.65 35.07 -38.56
CA MET A 236 -14.93 34.69 -39.82
C MET A 236 -13.63 35.46 -40.23
N PRO A 237 -12.75 34.92 -41.12
CA PRO A 237 -13.00 33.84 -42.10
C PRO A 237 -11.90 32.75 -42.28
N ALA A 238 -12.26 31.79 -43.14
CA ALA A 238 -11.45 30.73 -43.71
C ALA A 238 -11.00 31.08 -45.15
N ASP A 239 -9.88 30.48 -45.56
CA ASP A 239 -9.36 30.21 -46.93
C ASP A 239 -8.29 29.10 -46.73
N GLU A 240 -8.00 28.13 -47.60
CA GLU A 240 -8.35 27.84 -48.99
C GLU A 240 -8.01 26.36 -49.28
N LEU A 241 -8.54 25.84 -50.39
CA LEU A 241 -8.44 24.47 -50.91
C LEU A 241 -7.01 23.99 -51.27
N ARG A 242 -6.81 22.66 -51.23
CA ARG A 242 -6.18 21.92 -52.35
C ARG A 242 -6.58 20.45 -52.41
N GLU A 243 -7.11 20.06 -53.57
CA GLU A 243 -7.28 18.68 -54.07
C GLU A 243 -5.90 18.00 -54.21
N SER A 244 -5.71 16.67 -54.27
CA SER A 244 -6.41 15.65 -55.08
C SER A 244 -5.82 14.25 -54.85
N GLN A 245 -6.61 13.21 -55.19
CA GLN A 245 -6.26 11.85 -55.66
C GLN A 245 -6.58 10.61 -54.77
N MET A 246 -7.74 10.03 -55.11
CA MET A 246 -8.18 8.61 -55.12
C MET A 246 -7.15 7.65 -55.75
N LEU A 247 -7.07 6.32 -55.59
CA LEU A 247 -7.84 5.21 -54.99
C LEU A 247 -6.88 3.98 -55.01
N ASP A 248 -6.90 3.09 -54.01
CA ASP A 248 -7.00 1.65 -54.31
C ASP A 248 -7.60 0.87 -53.12
N SER A 249 -8.45 -0.06 -53.48
CA SER A 249 -9.40 -0.82 -52.69
C SER A 249 -8.86 -2.19 -52.35
N GLY A 250 -8.68 -2.47 -51.06
CA GLY A 250 -8.51 -3.82 -50.52
C GLY A 250 -9.32 -3.94 -49.24
N ALA A 251 -10.48 -4.59 -49.31
CA ALA A 251 -11.30 -4.88 -48.14
C ALA A 251 -10.50 -5.74 -47.15
N PRO A 252 -10.37 -5.36 -45.86
CA PRO A 252 -9.97 -6.32 -44.86
C PRO A 252 -11.19 -7.16 -44.51
N GLU A 253 -11.10 -8.45 -44.80
CA GLU A 253 -11.99 -9.48 -44.28
C GLU A 253 -12.25 -9.23 -42.78
N ARG A 254 -13.53 -9.30 -42.40
CA ARG A 254 -13.96 -9.38 -41.01
C ARG A 254 -13.37 -10.65 -40.40
N LEU A 255 -12.13 -10.55 -39.91
CA LEU A 255 -11.63 -11.45 -38.89
C LEU A 255 -12.52 -11.21 -37.67
N GLY A 256 -13.31 -12.22 -37.34
CA GLY A 256 -14.21 -12.20 -36.21
C GLY A 256 -13.49 -11.63 -35.00
N ALA A 257 -14.16 -10.72 -34.29
CA ALA A 257 -13.74 -10.33 -32.96
C ALA A 257 -13.66 -11.62 -32.15
N ALA A 258 -12.45 -12.16 -31.98
CA ALA A 258 -12.20 -13.12 -30.94
C ALA A 258 -12.69 -12.42 -29.68
N GLU A 259 -13.79 -12.91 -29.12
CA GLU A 259 -14.23 -12.52 -27.79
C GLU A 259 -13.01 -12.73 -26.91
N ARG A 260 -12.33 -11.64 -26.56
CA ARG A 260 -11.26 -11.69 -25.59
C ARG A 260 -11.97 -12.05 -24.30
N SER A 261 -12.04 -13.35 -24.01
CA SER A 261 -12.55 -13.84 -22.74
C SER A 261 -11.82 -13.05 -21.67
N SER A 262 -12.55 -12.31 -20.85
CA SER A 262 -11.97 -11.63 -19.70
C SER A 262 -11.12 -12.65 -18.93
N PRO A 263 -9.90 -12.29 -18.49
CA PRO A 263 -9.07 -13.22 -17.76
C PRO A 263 -9.84 -13.78 -16.57
N ASP A 264 -9.85 -15.10 -16.42
CA ASP A 264 -10.48 -15.75 -15.27
C ASP A 264 -9.63 -15.46 -14.03
N LEU A 265 -10.16 -14.60 -13.16
CA LEU A 265 -9.53 -14.19 -11.91
C LEU A 265 -10.21 -14.82 -10.68
N SER A 266 -11.00 -15.88 -10.87
CA SER A 266 -11.68 -16.59 -9.78
C SER A 266 -10.72 -17.17 -8.73
N PHE A 267 -9.46 -17.44 -9.09
CA PHE A 267 -8.41 -17.89 -8.18
C PHE A 267 -8.04 -16.86 -7.11
N LEU A 268 -8.46 -15.61 -7.25
CA LEU A 268 -8.28 -14.54 -6.25
C LEU A 268 -9.40 -14.49 -5.23
N ILE A 269 -10.46 -15.30 -5.37
CA ILE A 269 -11.59 -15.30 -4.45
C ILE A 269 -11.31 -16.27 -3.30
N VAL A 270 -11.38 -15.77 -2.08
CA VAL A 270 -11.17 -16.51 -0.84
C VAL A 270 -12.34 -16.26 0.12
N LYS A 271 -12.48 -17.10 1.14
CA LYS A 271 -13.51 -16.97 2.17
C LYS A 271 -12.91 -16.50 3.50
N ASP A 272 -13.67 -15.68 4.22
CA ASP A 272 -13.39 -15.38 5.62
C ASP A 272 -13.89 -16.51 6.54
N THR A 273 -13.72 -16.33 7.85
CA THR A 273 -14.14 -17.31 8.87
C THR A 273 -15.66 -17.48 8.95
N THR A 274 -16.45 -16.55 8.41
CA THR A 274 -17.91 -16.62 8.33
C THR A 274 -18.40 -17.28 7.04
N GLY A 275 -17.48 -17.58 6.12
CA GLY A 275 -17.78 -18.13 4.80
C GLY A 275 -18.06 -17.08 3.74
N LYS A 276 -18.04 -15.78 4.09
CA LYS A 276 -18.22 -14.67 3.15
C LYS A 276 -17.01 -14.58 2.23
N LYS A 277 -17.27 -14.40 0.93
CA LYS A 277 -16.22 -14.26 -0.07
C LYS A 277 -15.61 -12.87 -0.05
N HIS A 278 -14.30 -12.79 -0.26
CA HIS A 278 -13.54 -11.56 -0.46
C HIS A 278 -12.36 -11.81 -1.39
N LEU A 279 -11.66 -10.74 -1.78
CA LEU A 279 -10.43 -10.86 -2.55
C LEU A 279 -9.27 -11.29 -1.66
N PHE A 280 -8.39 -12.10 -2.24
CA PHE A 280 -7.07 -12.43 -1.72
C PHE A 280 -6.16 -11.20 -1.61
N VAL A 281 -6.37 -10.22 -2.48
CA VAL A 281 -5.70 -8.92 -2.46
C VAL A 281 -6.47 -7.97 -1.57
N ASP A 282 -5.82 -7.42 -0.54
CA ASP A 282 -6.39 -6.31 0.22
C ASP A 282 -6.29 -5.02 -0.61
N LEU A 283 -7.45 -4.43 -0.90
CA LEU A 283 -7.56 -3.19 -1.68
C LEU A 283 -7.47 -1.93 -0.82
N GLY A 284 -7.43 -2.07 0.50
CA GLY A 284 -7.64 -0.98 1.44
C GLY A 284 -9.08 -0.44 1.36
N LYS A 285 -9.64 -0.05 2.50
CA LYS A 285 -10.93 0.65 2.54
C LYS A 285 -10.74 2.16 2.41
#